data_AF-A0A938GEI3-F1
#
_entry.id   AF-A0A938GEI3-F1
#
_cell.length_a   1.000
_cell.length_b   1.000
_cell.length_c   1.000
_cell.angle_alpha   90.00
_cell.angle_beta   90.00
_cell.angle_gamma   90.00
#
_symmetry.space_group_name_H-M   'P 1'
#
loop_
_entity.id
_entity.type
_entity.pdbx_description
1 polymer ?
#
loop_
_entity_poly.entity_id
_entity_poly.type
_entity_poly.pdbx_seq_one_letter_code
_entity_poly.pdbx_strand_id
1 'polypeptide(L)'
;MPDPEIDPLDPLETAPWRPAREVFRRLDYEPLASAALDDFQLRGRLWELIYALAGRRIYLHHTDHLTDCRLYAWLADEWLDEEMADIPPELEWNHDVDASDFDNGLDPVIWLRFFATESERKEFAADHNLKSVPAHEDPACDRDRWLPGPPGIPEAAEDDDSFPFDDEPDDESDPLGLERADAEIRAEKERQQELAREASQTPGAWERPIDRLQRAGVSFLPPDELTDETIPAKLWELLHNLACQSFYVQNSNHISDRELYAALWTRGLRDEALLPGRSRTGGWFHDCIGSGSDEHSQLWLRFHATDQERAEHARRWPDDPMPPREKPPFNRDWRLPKGPF
;
A
#
# COMPACT_ATOMS: atom_id res chain seq x y z
N MET A 1 12.85 3.79 -38.42
CA MET A 1 11.81 4.81 -38.76
C MET A 1 11.60 5.61 -37.49
N PRO A 2 11.49 6.95 -37.54
CA PRO A 2 11.02 7.71 -36.38
C PRO A 2 9.61 7.23 -36.03
N ASP A 3 9.30 7.14 -34.73
CA ASP A 3 7.97 6.80 -34.26
C ASP A 3 6.96 7.88 -34.73
N PRO A 4 5.70 7.52 -35.03
CA PRO A 4 4.68 8.47 -35.44
C PRO A 4 4.44 9.52 -34.34
N GLU A 5 4.10 10.74 -34.75
CA GLU A 5 3.71 11.80 -33.83
C GLU A 5 2.37 11.42 -33.18
N ILE A 6 2.37 11.36 -31.84
CA ILE A 6 1.19 10.97 -31.06
C ILE A 6 0.27 12.19 -30.93
N ASP A 7 -1.00 12.04 -31.30
CA ASP A 7 -2.01 13.08 -31.14
C ASP A 7 -2.38 13.19 -29.64
N PRO A 8 -2.15 14.33 -28.98
CA PRO A 8 -2.50 14.50 -27.57
C PRO A 8 -4.02 14.48 -27.30
N LEU A 9 -4.87 14.65 -28.32
CA LEU A 9 -6.33 14.57 -28.17
C LEU A 9 -6.86 13.14 -28.27
N ASP A 10 -6.14 12.27 -28.98
CA ASP A 10 -6.48 10.85 -29.14
C ASP A 10 -5.21 9.99 -29.24
N PRO A 11 -4.49 9.84 -28.11
CA PRO A 11 -3.22 9.12 -28.10
C PRO A 11 -3.42 7.63 -28.31
N LEU A 12 -4.60 7.06 -28.01
CA LEU A 12 -4.88 5.64 -28.16
C LEU A 12 -4.88 5.21 -29.63
N GLU A 13 -5.44 6.05 -30.52
CA GLU A 13 -5.52 5.76 -31.96
C GLU A 13 -4.19 6.01 -32.70
N THR A 14 -3.29 6.80 -32.12
CA THR A 14 -2.06 7.28 -32.79
C THR A 14 -0.77 6.70 -32.22
N ALA A 15 -0.77 6.26 -30.97
CA ALA A 15 0.38 5.63 -30.35
C ALA A 15 0.69 4.26 -30.98
N PRO A 16 1.98 3.87 -31.05
CA PRO A 16 2.34 2.55 -31.52
C PRO A 16 1.91 1.49 -30.51
N TRP A 17 1.28 0.42 -31.01
CA TRP A 17 0.97 -0.75 -30.21
C TRP A 17 2.20 -1.64 -30.09
N ARG A 18 2.55 -2.02 -28.86
CA ARG A 18 3.72 -2.84 -28.55
C ARG A 18 3.41 -3.76 -27.36
N PRO A 19 4.10 -4.90 -27.22
CA PRO A 19 4.05 -5.67 -25.99
C PRO A 19 4.43 -4.80 -24.80
N ALA A 20 3.65 -4.82 -23.71
CA ALA A 20 3.92 -4.01 -22.52
C ALA A 20 5.35 -4.24 -21.99
N ARG A 21 5.86 -5.47 -22.06
CA ARG A 21 7.25 -5.81 -21.71
C ARG A 21 8.28 -5.01 -22.49
N GLU A 22 8.05 -4.75 -23.77
CA GLU A 22 8.96 -3.92 -24.57
C GLU A 22 8.97 -2.46 -24.09
N VAL A 23 7.80 -1.93 -23.74
CA VAL A 23 7.64 -0.57 -23.19
C VAL A 23 8.43 -0.43 -21.89
N PHE A 24 8.29 -1.38 -20.97
CA PHE A 24 9.01 -1.37 -19.69
C PHE A 24 10.52 -1.55 -19.86
N ARG A 25 10.96 -2.43 -20.77
CA ARG A 25 12.40 -2.63 -21.03
C ARG A 25 13.10 -1.36 -21.51
N ARG A 26 12.41 -0.47 -22.23
CA ARG A 26 12.94 0.83 -22.66
C ARG A 26 13.16 1.80 -21.51
N LEU A 27 12.51 1.56 -20.37
CA LEU A 27 12.66 2.30 -19.13
C LEU A 27 13.59 1.57 -18.15
N ASP A 28 14.39 0.63 -18.66
CA ASP A 28 15.29 -0.21 -17.87
C ASP A 28 14.58 -0.98 -16.73
N TYR A 29 13.30 -1.31 -16.92
CA TYR A 29 12.52 -2.12 -16.01
C TYR A 29 12.16 -3.47 -16.65
N GLU A 30 12.53 -4.57 -15.99
CA GLU A 30 12.15 -5.92 -16.39
C GLU A 30 11.83 -6.73 -15.12
N PRO A 31 10.56 -7.13 -14.91
CA PRO A 31 10.19 -7.93 -13.76
C PRO A 31 10.72 -9.36 -13.90
N LEU A 32 10.98 -10.01 -12.76
CA LEU A 32 11.37 -11.41 -12.73
C LEU A 32 10.20 -12.31 -13.15
N ALA A 33 10.48 -13.39 -13.87
CA ALA A 33 9.48 -14.41 -14.16
C ALA A 33 8.92 -15.00 -12.86
N SER A 34 7.63 -15.35 -12.82
CA SER A 34 7.00 -15.84 -11.59
C SER A 34 7.68 -17.09 -11.02
N ALA A 35 8.18 -17.97 -11.90
CA ALA A 35 8.89 -19.19 -11.54
C ALA A 35 10.26 -18.95 -10.85
N ALA A 36 10.80 -17.74 -10.93
CA ALA A 36 12.07 -17.37 -10.30
C ALA A 36 11.89 -16.75 -8.91
N LEU A 37 10.65 -16.48 -8.49
CA LEU A 37 10.36 -15.88 -7.19
C LEU A 37 10.18 -16.92 -6.10
N ASP A 38 10.66 -16.59 -4.91
CA ASP A 38 10.26 -17.26 -3.68
C ASP A 38 9.09 -16.53 -2.99
N ASP A 39 8.45 -17.21 -2.05
CA ASP A 39 7.30 -16.68 -1.30
C ASP A 39 7.63 -15.40 -0.53
N PHE A 40 8.89 -15.20 -0.13
CA PHE A 40 9.31 -14.02 0.61
C PHE A 40 9.40 -12.80 -0.31
N GLN A 41 9.96 -12.96 -1.50
CA GLN A 41 10.12 -11.90 -2.50
C GLN A 41 8.81 -11.54 -3.19
N LEU A 42 7.89 -12.50 -3.32
CA LEU A 42 6.65 -12.37 -4.08
C LEU A 42 5.89 -11.08 -3.78
N ARG A 43 5.67 -10.78 -2.50
CA ARG A 43 4.90 -9.59 -2.10
C ARG A 43 5.61 -8.30 -2.51
N GLY A 44 6.91 -8.18 -2.24
CA GLY A 44 7.69 -7.00 -2.62
C GLY A 44 7.71 -6.80 -4.13
N ARG A 45 7.93 -7.89 -4.90
CA ARG A 45 7.96 -7.86 -6.37
C ARG A 45 6.62 -7.58 -7.01
N LEU A 46 5.53 -8.08 -6.43
CA LEU A 46 4.18 -7.77 -6.89
C LEU A 46 3.89 -6.27 -6.78
N TRP A 47 4.16 -5.69 -5.62
CA TRP A 47 3.94 -4.25 -5.43
C TRP A 47 4.91 -3.39 -6.24
N GLU A 48 6.16 -3.84 -6.42
CA GLU A 48 7.08 -3.22 -7.38
C GLU A 48 6.45 -3.12 -8.77
N LEU A 49 5.91 -4.24 -9.28
CA LEU A 49 5.26 -4.29 -10.60
C LEU A 49 4.01 -3.41 -10.66
N ILE A 50 3.14 -3.46 -9.65
CA ILE A 50 1.94 -2.60 -9.56
C ILE A 50 2.33 -1.11 -9.63
N TYR A 51 3.38 -0.69 -8.93
CA TYR A 51 3.80 0.71 -8.94
C TYR A 51 4.58 1.08 -10.21
N ALA A 52 5.29 0.14 -10.84
CA ALA A 52 5.87 0.35 -12.17
C ALA A 52 4.77 0.59 -13.21
N LEU A 53 3.69 -0.20 -13.18
CA LEU A 53 2.48 0.00 -13.99
C LEU A 53 1.86 1.38 -13.74
N ALA A 54 1.64 1.75 -12.47
CA ALA A 54 1.06 3.04 -12.11
C ALA A 54 1.94 4.24 -12.52
N GLY A 55 3.27 4.10 -12.47
CA GLY A 55 4.20 5.11 -13.00
C GLY A 55 4.04 5.35 -14.51
N ARG A 56 3.43 4.39 -15.22
CA ARG A 56 3.02 4.47 -16.62
C ARG A 56 1.54 4.75 -16.81
N ARG A 57 0.86 5.19 -15.75
CA ARG A 57 -0.59 5.46 -15.69
C ARG A 57 -1.46 4.26 -16.04
N ILE A 58 -0.96 3.06 -15.73
CA ILE A 58 -1.68 1.80 -15.86
C ILE A 58 -2.18 1.41 -14.47
N TYR A 59 -3.50 1.37 -14.29
CA TYR A 59 -4.15 1.11 -13.01
C TYR A 59 -4.90 -0.21 -13.07
N LEU A 60 -4.73 -1.03 -12.04
CA LEU A 60 -5.39 -2.31 -11.93
C LEU A 60 -6.68 -2.17 -11.12
N HIS A 61 -7.69 -2.96 -11.46
CA HIS A 61 -8.94 -3.07 -10.69
C HIS A 61 -9.39 -4.54 -10.60
N HIS A 62 -10.29 -4.85 -9.66
CA HIS A 62 -10.89 -6.17 -9.46
C HIS A 62 -9.87 -7.30 -9.24
N THR A 63 -8.79 -7.05 -8.51
CA THR A 63 -7.69 -8.02 -8.36
C THR A 63 -7.85 -8.92 -7.13
N ASP A 64 -8.80 -8.63 -6.24
CA ASP A 64 -8.93 -9.26 -4.92
C ASP A 64 -9.35 -10.74 -4.94
N HIS A 65 -9.93 -11.19 -6.06
CA HIS A 65 -10.28 -12.59 -6.27
C HIS A 65 -9.06 -13.48 -6.57
N LEU A 66 -7.91 -12.89 -6.92
CA LEU A 66 -6.66 -13.60 -7.15
C LEU A 66 -5.85 -13.71 -5.85
N THR A 67 -4.92 -14.66 -5.80
CA THR A 67 -3.86 -14.66 -4.77
C THR A 67 -2.66 -13.85 -5.25
N ASP A 68 -1.77 -13.39 -4.37
CA ASP A 68 -0.54 -12.67 -4.76
C ASP A 68 0.27 -13.42 -5.83
N CYS A 69 0.39 -14.75 -5.69
CA CYS A 69 1.10 -15.59 -6.66
C CYS A 69 0.40 -15.62 -8.02
N ARG A 70 -0.94 -15.67 -8.03
CA ARG A 70 -1.71 -15.69 -9.27
C ARG A 70 -1.74 -14.34 -9.98
N LEU A 71 -1.92 -13.25 -9.23
CA LEU A 71 -1.85 -11.91 -9.79
C LEU A 71 -0.47 -11.63 -10.36
N TYR A 72 0.60 -11.99 -9.63
CA TYR A 72 1.97 -11.81 -10.13
C TYR A 72 2.23 -12.63 -11.39
N ALA A 73 1.83 -13.90 -11.41
CA ALA A 73 2.04 -14.77 -12.57
C ALA A 73 1.31 -14.25 -13.80
N TRP A 74 0.04 -13.85 -13.64
CA TRP A 74 -0.72 -13.26 -14.75
C TRP A 74 -0.08 -11.97 -15.24
N LEU A 75 0.25 -11.02 -14.36
CA LEU A 75 0.90 -9.76 -14.77
C LEU A 75 2.26 -10.02 -15.45
N ALA A 76 3.12 -10.81 -14.81
CA ALA A 76 4.52 -10.95 -15.21
C ALA A 76 4.72 -11.88 -16.41
N ASP A 77 3.91 -12.93 -16.54
CA ASP A 77 4.09 -13.98 -17.55
C ASP A 77 3.03 -13.96 -18.67
N GLU A 78 1.90 -13.28 -18.48
CA GLU A 78 0.82 -13.22 -19.48
C GLU A 78 0.58 -11.77 -19.95
N TRP A 79 0.09 -10.89 -19.07
CA TRP A 79 -0.34 -9.54 -19.43
C TRP A 79 0.80 -8.68 -20.01
N LEU A 80 2.03 -8.82 -19.50
CA LEU A 80 3.17 -8.07 -20.04
C LEU A 80 3.51 -8.44 -21.51
N ASP A 81 3.08 -9.60 -21.98
CA ASP A 81 3.28 -10.00 -23.37
C ASP A 81 2.13 -9.54 -24.30
N GLU A 82 1.04 -9.00 -23.72
CA GLU A 82 -0.07 -8.42 -24.47
C GLU A 82 0.29 -7.06 -25.08
N GLU A 83 -0.35 -6.73 -26.21
CA GLU A 83 -0.14 -5.46 -26.90
C GLU A 83 -0.91 -4.33 -26.21
N MET A 84 -0.21 -3.24 -25.91
CA MET A 84 -0.80 -2.00 -25.42
C MET A 84 -0.32 -0.81 -26.24
N ALA A 85 -1.10 0.27 -26.23
CA ALA A 85 -0.68 1.55 -26.77
C ALA A 85 0.46 2.15 -25.93
N ASP A 86 1.64 2.36 -26.54
CA ASP A 86 2.82 2.98 -25.91
C ASP A 86 2.61 4.50 -25.78
N ILE A 87 1.75 4.89 -24.84
CA ILE A 87 1.38 6.28 -24.57
C ILE A 87 2.34 6.87 -23.53
N PRO A 88 3.02 7.99 -23.83
CA PRO A 88 3.84 8.68 -22.85
C PRO A 88 3.01 9.22 -21.67
N PRO A 89 3.45 9.07 -20.41
CA PRO A 89 2.70 9.49 -19.22
C PRO A 89 2.49 10.99 -19.14
N GLU A 90 3.27 11.79 -19.88
CA GLU A 90 3.15 13.24 -20.00
C GLU A 90 1.84 13.67 -20.68
N LEU A 91 1.19 12.76 -21.42
CA LEU A 91 -0.12 12.98 -22.01
C LEU A 91 -1.27 12.76 -21.03
N GLU A 92 -0.96 12.37 -19.79
CA GLU A 92 -1.92 12.18 -18.69
C GLU A 92 -3.06 11.18 -18.99
N TRP A 93 -2.91 10.35 -20.02
CA TRP A 93 -3.86 9.31 -20.38
C TRP A 93 -3.78 8.16 -19.36
N ASN A 94 -4.93 7.71 -18.86
CA ASN A 94 -5.02 6.58 -17.95
C ASN A 94 -5.39 5.31 -18.72
N HIS A 95 -4.76 4.21 -18.38
CA HIS A 95 -5.09 2.90 -18.88
C HIS A 95 -5.57 2.03 -17.71
N ASP A 96 -6.85 1.62 -17.76
CA ASP A 96 -7.46 0.80 -16.72
C ASP A 96 -7.46 -0.66 -17.16
N VAL A 97 -6.91 -1.53 -16.32
CA VAL A 97 -6.80 -2.97 -16.55
C VAL A 97 -7.66 -3.68 -15.52
N ASP A 98 -8.69 -4.37 -16.00
CA ASP A 98 -9.59 -5.16 -15.17
C ASP A 98 -9.08 -6.59 -15.04
N ALA A 99 -8.66 -7.00 -13.84
CA ALA A 99 -8.15 -8.34 -13.59
C ALA A 99 -9.23 -9.43 -13.59
N SER A 100 -10.50 -9.11 -13.86
CA SER A 100 -11.56 -10.08 -14.15
C SER A 100 -11.75 -10.36 -15.65
N ASP A 101 -11.21 -9.50 -16.52
CA ASP A 101 -11.35 -9.59 -17.97
C ASP A 101 -10.17 -10.34 -18.61
N PHE A 102 -10.28 -11.67 -18.65
CA PHE A 102 -9.27 -12.57 -19.22
C PHE A 102 -9.57 -12.99 -20.68
N ASP A 103 -10.49 -12.30 -21.37
CA ASP A 103 -10.98 -12.67 -22.72
C ASP A 103 -11.36 -14.17 -22.87
N ASN A 104 -11.83 -14.77 -21.78
CA ASN A 104 -12.17 -16.20 -21.70
C ASN A 104 -13.66 -16.43 -21.43
N GLY A 105 -14.46 -15.36 -21.39
CA GLY A 105 -15.89 -15.39 -21.11
C GLY A 105 -16.26 -15.67 -19.65
N LEU A 106 -15.29 -15.67 -18.73
CA LEU A 106 -15.51 -15.83 -17.29
C LEU A 106 -15.66 -14.50 -16.55
N ASP A 107 -15.44 -13.39 -17.24
CA ASP A 107 -15.59 -12.01 -16.80
C ASP A 107 -16.91 -11.77 -16.01
N PRO A 108 -18.12 -12.02 -16.57
CA PRO A 108 -19.36 -11.91 -15.80
C PRO A 108 -19.43 -12.86 -14.61
N VAL A 109 -18.81 -14.04 -14.71
CA VAL A 109 -18.87 -15.06 -13.66
C VAL A 109 -18.01 -14.65 -12.47
N ILE A 110 -16.81 -14.13 -12.71
CA ILE A 110 -15.90 -13.60 -11.70
C ILE A 110 -16.53 -12.36 -11.06
N TRP A 111 -17.04 -11.44 -11.88
CA TRP A 111 -17.69 -10.23 -11.39
C TRP A 111 -18.89 -10.53 -10.50
N LEU A 112 -19.82 -11.38 -10.94
CA LEU A 112 -21.01 -11.79 -10.16
C LEU A 112 -20.68 -12.55 -8.87
N ARG A 113 -19.53 -13.23 -8.84
CA ARG A 113 -19.09 -14.00 -7.68
C ARG A 113 -18.45 -13.09 -6.63
N PHE A 114 -17.61 -12.14 -7.02
CA PHE A 114 -16.72 -11.45 -6.06
C PHE A 114 -16.97 -9.95 -5.88
N PHE A 115 -17.58 -9.28 -6.86
CA PHE A 115 -17.64 -7.81 -6.90
C PHE A 115 -19.06 -7.26 -6.98
N ALA A 116 -19.98 -8.00 -7.61
CA ALA A 116 -21.35 -7.56 -7.79
C ALA A 116 -22.14 -7.50 -6.48
N THR A 117 -22.81 -6.38 -6.24
CA THR A 117 -23.78 -6.24 -5.17
C THR A 117 -24.99 -7.14 -5.39
N GLU A 118 -25.75 -7.40 -4.32
CA GLU A 118 -26.97 -8.21 -4.41
C GLU A 118 -28.03 -7.60 -5.34
N SER A 119 -28.05 -6.26 -5.49
CA SER A 119 -28.93 -5.56 -6.43
C SER A 119 -28.52 -5.83 -7.88
N GLU A 120 -27.24 -5.63 -8.20
CA GLU A 120 -26.70 -5.88 -9.54
C GLU A 120 -26.84 -7.34 -9.96
N ARG A 121 -26.62 -8.28 -9.03
CA ARG A 121 -26.82 -9.72 -9.27
C ARG A 121 -28.26 -10.05 -9.67
N LYS A 122 -29.26 -9.36 -9.09
CA LYS A 122 -30.68 -9.52 -9.44
C LYS A 122 -30.99 -8.91 -10.80
N GLU A 123 -30.46 -7.72 -11.10
CA GLU A 123 -30.62 -7.05 -12.38
C GLU A 123 -30.04 -7.90 -13.51
N PHE A 124 -28.80 -8.36 -13.36
CA PHE A 124 -28.16 -9.26 -14.32
C PHE A 124 -28.96 -10.54 -14.55
N ALA A 125 -29.49 -11.16 -13.50
CA ALA A 125 -30.32 -12.35 -13.63
C ALA A 125 -31.62 -12.08 -14.41
N ALA A 126 -32.22 -10.90 -14.24
CA ALA A 126 -33.43 -10.50 -14.95
C ALA A 126 -33.14 -10.22 -16.44
N ASP A 127 -32.09 -9.46 -16.73
CA ASP A 127 -31.73 -9.05 -18.10
C ASP A 127 -31.31 -10.24 -18.97
N HIS A 128 -30.62 -11.21 -18.37
CA HIS A 128 -30.17 -12.43 -19.05
C HIS A 128 -31.13 -13.61 -18.89
N ASN A 129 -32.28 -13.42 -18.23
CA ASN A 129 -33.30 -14.45 -17.95
C ASN A 129 -32.69 -15.73 -17.33
N LEU A 130 -31.74 -15.55 -16.41
CA LEU A 130 -31.04 -16.62 -15.73
C LEU A 130 -31.85 -17.09 -14.50
N LYS A 131 -31.97 -18.41 -14.34
CA LYS A 131 -32.65 -19.00 -13.17
C LYS A 131 -31.86 -18.87 -11.88
N SER A 132 -30.55 -18.72 -11.99
CA SER A 132 -29.62 -18.60 -10.87
C SER A 132 -28.31 -18.00 -11.38
N VAL A 133 -27.75 -17.08 -10.60
CA VAL A 133 -26.38 -16.57 -10.77
C VAL A 133 -25.43 -17.31 -9.81
N PRO A 134 -24.11 -17.33 -10.08
CA PRO A 134 -23.11 -17.86 -9.14
C PRO A 134 -23.29 -17.25 -7.76
N ALA A 135 -23.09 -18.03 -6.68
CA ALA A 135 -23.15 -17.50 -5.32
C ALA A 135 -22.08 -16.43 -5.10
N HIS A 136 -22.41 -15.38 -4.35
CA HIS A 136 -21.44 -14.37 -3.94
C HIS A 136 -20.46 -14.97 -2.92
N GLU A 137 -19.19 -14.64 -3.07
CA GLU A 137 -18.08 -15.03 -2.22
C GLU A 137 -17.25 -13.78 -1.92
N ASP A 138 -16.88 -13.58 -0.66
CA ASP A 138 -15.98 -12.48 -0.31
C ASP A 138 -14.58 -12.78 -0.87
N PRO A 139 -13.92 -11.80 -1.51
CA PRO A 139 -12.58 -11.99 -2.05
C PRO A 139 -11.56 -12.41 -0.99
N ALA A 140 -10.53 -13.16 -1.40
CA ALA A 140 -9.51 -13.68 -0.49
C ALA A 140 -8.50 -12.61 -0.04
N CYS A 141 -8.44 -11.49 -0.76
CA CYS A 141 -7.54 -10.37 -0.51
C CYS A 141 -8.35 -9.07 -0.40
N ASP A 142 -7.76 -8.04 0.22
CA ASP A 142 -8.30 -6.66 0.31
C ASP A 142 -7.24 -5.71 -0.26
N ARG A 143 -6.65 -6.06 -1.41
CA ARG A 143 -5.59 -5.31 -2.08
C ARG A 143 -6.15 -4.16 -2.89
N ASP A 144 -7.34 -4.28 -3.48
CA ASP A 144 -7.92 -3.27 -4.37
C ASP A 144 -8.07 -1.92 -3.65
N ARG A 145 -8.39 -1.95 -2.35
CA ARG A 145 -8.40 -0.76 -1.47
C ARG A 145 -7.07 0.01 -1.44
N TRP A 146 -5.95 -0.67 -1.64
CA TRP A 146 -4.60 -0.11 -1.52
C TRP A 146 -3.91 0.13 -2.85
N LEU A 147 -4.53 -0.24 -3.98
CA LEU A 147 -3.96 -0.04 -5.29
C LEU A 147 -3.71 1.46 -5.57
N PRO A 148 -2.64 1.79 -6.31
CA PRO A 148 -2.47 3.14 -6.80
C PRO A 148 -3.63 3.48 -7.76
N GLY A 149 -4.20 4.66 -7.57
CA GLY A 149 -5.17 5.26 -8.50
C GLY A 149 -4.56 6.43 -9.26
N PRO A 150 -5.27 6.97 -10.27
CA PRO A 150 -4.79 8.06 -11.09
C PRO A 150 -4.48 9.34 -10.28
N PRO A 151 -3.43 10.10 -10.65
CA PRO A 151 -3.12 11.36 -10.00
C PRO A 151 -4.25 12.38 -10.27
N GLY A 152 -4.83 12.88 -9.20
CA GLY A 152 -6.08 13.62 -9.19
C GLY A 152 -6.75 13.40 -7.84
N ILE A 153 -7.70 14.27 -7.47
CA ILE A 153 -8.40 14.19 -6.18
C ILE A 153 -8.85 12.74 -5.99
N PRO A 154 -8.55 12.08 -4.85
CA PRO A 154 -9.13 10.78 -4.56
C PRO A 154 -10.62 10.86 -4.89
N GLU A 155 -11.20 9.84 -5.53
CA GLU A 155 -12.63 9.64 -5.28
C GLU A 155 -12.76 9.75 -3.78
N ALA A 156 -13.51 10.77 -3.33
CA ALA A 156 -13.80 10.92 -1.93
C ALA A 156 -14.23 9.53 -1.52
N ALA A 157 -13.52 8.91 -0.57
CA ALA A 157 -14.15 7.88 0.21
C ALA A 157 -15.46 8.54 0.60
N GLU A 158 -16.57 8.06 0.01
CA GLU A 158 -17.88 8.58 0.35
C GLU A 158 -17.87 8.51 1.86
N ASP A 159 -17.92 9.69 2.48
CA ASP A 159 -17.94 9.83 3.92
C ASP A 159 -19.17 9.02 4.34
N ASP A 160 -18.96 7.77 4.75
CA ASP A 160 -19.90 7.04 5.56
C ASP A 160 -19.79 7.67 6.96
N ASP A 161 -20.29 8.90 7.03
CA ASP A 161 -20.72 9.60 8.23
C ASP A 161 -21.95 8.86 8.77
N SER A 162 -21.74 7.61 9.19
CA SER A 162 -22.70 6.82 9.94
C SER A 162 -21.99 6.20 11.14
N PHE A 163 -21.37 7.04 11.97
CA PHE A 163 -21.18 6.71 13.39
C PHE A 163 -22.44 7.10 14.16
N PRO A 164 -23.33 6.17 14.53
CA PRO A 164 -24.34 6.47 15.54
C PRO A 164 -23.67 6.44 16.92
N PHE A 165 -23.38 7.61 17.49
CA PHE A 165 -23.24 7.75 18.93
C PHE A 165 -24.51 8.38 19.48
N ASP A 166 -25.33 7.57 20.17
CA ASP A 166 -25.79 7.78 21.55
C ASP A 166 -27.05 6.94 21.78
N ASP A 167 -26.89 5.84 22.51
CA ASP A 167 -27.88 5.39 23.48
C ASP A 167 -27.10 5.07 24.75
N GLU A 168 -27.28 5.89 25.81
CA GLU A 168 -26.90 5.52 27.16
C GLU A 168 -27.69 4.25 27.55
N PRO A 169 -27.04 3.12 27.91
CA PRO A 169 -27.75 2.06 28.56
C PRO A 169 -27.76 2.30 30.08
N ASP A 170 -28.98 2.34 30.59
CA ASP A 170 -29.33 2.15 31.99
C ASP A 170 -28.63 0.93 32.61
N ASP A 171 -28.41 1.05 33.92
CA ASP A 171 -27.82 0.07 34.83
C ASP A 171 -28.50 -1.31 34.76
N GLU A 172 -27.90 -2.28 34.07
CA GLU A 172 -28.13 -3.72 34.32
C GLU A 172 -26.98 -4.61 33.77
N SER A 173 -26.13 -5.07 34.69
CA SER A 173 -25.19 -6.21 34.65
C SER A 173 -24.86 -6.89 33.31
N ASP A 174 -23.62 -6.69 32.84
CA ASP A 174 -22.85 -7.41 31.78
C ASP A 174 -23.48 -8.75 31.31
N PRO A 175 -24.46 -8.70 30.39
CA PRO A 175 -25.17 -9.91 29.93
C PRO A 175 -24.36 -10.71 28.91
N LEU A 176 -23.29 -10.13 28.36
CA LEU A 176 -22.45 -10.71 27.30
C LEU A 176 -21.07 -11.15 27.79
N GLY A 177 -20.71 -10.89 29.05
CA GLY A 177 -19.41 -11.25 29.63
C GLY A 177 -18.24 -10.44 29.07
N LEU A 178 -18.50 -9.24 28.54
CA LEU A 178 -17.53 -8.44 27.81
C LEU A 178 -16.51 -7.79 28.74
N GLU A 179 -16.86 -7.48 29.99
CA GLU A 179 -15.90 -6.91 30.94
C GLU A 179 -14.76 -7.89 31.25
N ARG A 180 -15.09 -9.18 31.30
CA ARG A 180 -14.10 -10.24 31.47
C ARG A 180 -13.23 -10.38 30.22
N ALA A 181 -13.82 -10.34 29.02
CA ALA A 181 -13.07 -10.38 27.77
C ALA A 181 -12.11 -9.18 27.66
N ASP A 182 -12.57 -7.97 27.98
CA ASP A 182 -11.76 -6.75 27.99
C ASP A 182 -10.64 -6.78 29.04
N ALA A 183 -10.92 -7.34 30.23
CA ALA A 183 -9.91 -7.54 31.25
C ALA A 183 -8.85 -8.58 30.82
N GLU A 184 -9.28 -9.67 30.17
CA GLU A 184 -8.39 -10.70 29.62
C GLU A 184 -7.53 -10.13 28.48
N ILE A 185 -8.11 -9.33 27.57
CA ILE A 185 -7.40 -8.61 26.50
C ILE A 185 -6.39 -7.63 27.09
N ARG A 186 -6.76 -6.85 28.11
CA ARG A 186 -5.88 -5.88 28.77
C ARG A 186 -4.71 -6.58 29.47
N ALA A 187 -4.98 -7.65 30.21
CA ALA A 187 -3.96 -8.44 30.89
C ALA A 187 -3.04 -9.20 29.92
N GLU A 188 -3.55 -9.63 28.76
CA GLU A 188 -2.72 -10.16 27.69
C GLU A 188 -1.85 -9.06 27.08
N LYS A 189 -2.43 -7.91 26.75
CA LYS A 189 -1.69 -6.75 26.19
C LYS A 189 -0.57 -6.27 27.13
N GLU A 190 -0.81 -6.22 28.43
CA GLU A 190 0.21 -5.90 29.45
C GLU A 190 1.30 -6.96 29.52
N ARG A 191 0.97 -8.26 29.55
CA ARG A 191 1.95 -9.35 29.50
C ARG A 191 2.79 -9.31 28.22
N GLN A 192 2.18 -8.99 27.09
CA GLN A 192 2.88 -8.84 25.81
C GLN A 192 3.83 -7.63 25.81
N GLN A 193 3.42 -6.51 26.40
CA GLN A 193 4.29 -5.34 26.57
C GLN A 193 5.47 -5.64 27.49
N GLU A 194 5.26 -6.43 28.55
CA GLU A 194 6.32 -6.85 29.47
C GLU A 194 7.33 -7.79 28.76
N LEU A 195 6.85 -8.77 27.99
CA LEU A 195 7.70 -9.64 27.17
C LEU A 195 8.46 -8.87 26.08
N ALA A 196 7.84 -7.87 25.44
CA ALA A 196 8.51 -7.01 24.47
C ALA A 196 9.63 -6.16 25.12
N ARG A 197 9.43 -5.71 26.36
CA ARG A 197 10.45 -5.03 27.17
C ARG A 197 11.58 -5.96 27.57
N GLU A 198 11.31 -7.23 27.85
CA GLU A 198 12.33 -8.23 28.15
C GLU A 198 13.13 -8.61 26.89
N ALA A 199 12.46 -8.78 25.74
CA ALA A 199 13.10 -9.08 24.47
C ALA A 199 14.06 -7.98 24.00
N SER A 200 13.70 -6.70 24.21
CA SER A 200 14.56 -5.55 23.89
C SER A 200 15.80 -5.43 24.80
N GLN A 201 15.77 -6.05 25.98
CA GLN A 201 16.88 -6.09 26.95
C GLN A 201 17.87 -7.25 26.69
N THR A 202 17.57 -8.17 25.77
CA THR A 202 18.49 -9.26 25.43
C THR A 202 19.65 -8.75 24.56
N PRO A 203 20.93 -8.88 25.00
CA PRO A 203 22.06 -8.48 24.17
C PRO A 203 22.08 -9.26 22.85
N GLY A 204 22.07 -8.56 21.71
CA GLY A 204 22.07 -9.17 20.36
C GLY A 204 20.70 -9.35 19.69
N ALA A 205 19.68 -8.57 20.08
CA ALA A 205 18.37 -8.52 19.42
C ALA A 205 18.27 -7.46 18.30
N TRP A 206 19.25 -6.56 18.22
CA TRP A 206 19.31 -5.44 17.29
C TRP A 206 20.03 -5.85 16.02
N GLU A 207 19.41 -5.58 14.87
CA GLU A 207 19.96 -5.92 13.57
C GLU A 207 19.62 -4.83 12.55
N ARG A 208 20.49 -4.60 11.56
CA ARG A 208 20.22 -3.64 10.50
C ARG A 208 19.26 -4.26 9.48
N PRO A 209 18.16 -3.59 9.10
CA PRO A 209 17.22 -4.12 8.11
C PRO A 209 17.89 -4.51 6.79
N ILE A 210 18.93 -3.79 6.37
CA ILE A 210 19.68 -4.11 5.14
C ILE A 210 20.33 -5.50 5.15
N ASP A 211 20.86 -5.93 6.29
CA ASP A 211 21.55 -7.22 6.40
C ASP A 211 20.54 -8.37 6.28
N ARG A 212 19.34 -8.19 6.83
CA ARG A 212 18.25 -9.16 6.74
C ARG A 212 17.67 -9.25 5.32
N LEU A 213 17.47 -8.10 4.66
CA LEU A 213 17.05 -8.05 3.25
C LEU A 213 18.06 -8.76 2.33
N GLN A 214 19.36 -8.49 2.50
CA GLN A 214 20.41 -9.15 1.73
C GLN A 214 20.43 -10.66 1.92
N ARG A 215 20.24 -11.15 3.16
CA ARG A 215 20.13 -12.60 3.43
C ARG A 215 18.91 -13.25 2.81
N ALA A 216 17.84 -12.49 2.59
CA ALA A 216 16.65 -12.92 1.88
C ALA A 216 16.76 -12.71 0.35
N GLY A 217 17.97 -12.40 -0.17
CA GLY A 217 18.20 -12.23 -1.60
C GLY A 217 17.62 -10.94 -2.18
N VAL A 218 17.18 -9.99 -1.35
CA VAL A 218 16.67 -8.69 -1.79
C VAL A 218 17.79 -7.66 -1.72
N SER A 219 18.10 -7.04 -2.87
CA SER A 219 19.12 -5.99 -2.97
C SER A 219 18.50 -4.74 -3.58
N PHE A 220 18.89 -3.59 -3.03
CA PHE A 220 18.41 -2.27 -3.43
C PHE A 220 19.57 -1.40 -3.92
N LEU A 221 19.29 -0.54 -4.89
CA LEU A 221 20.26 0.42 -5.43
C LEU A 221 20.33 1.68 -4.56
N PRO A 222 21.48 2.37 -4.50
CA PRO A 222 21.57 3.66 -3.84
C PRO A 222 20.67 4.70 -4.54
N PRO A 223 20.19 5.73 -3.82
CA PRO A 223 19.27 6.74 -4.36
C PRO A 223 19.79 7.47 -5.62
N ASP A 224 21.11 7.63 -5.74
CA ASP A 224 21.76 8.32 -6.86
C ASP A 224 21.73 7.50 -8.16
N GLU A 225 21.46 6.19 -8.08
CA GLU A 225 21.33 5.29 -9.23
C GLU A 225 19.86 5.15 -9.70
N LEU A 226 18.91 5.79 -9.02
CA LEU A 226 17.48 5.73 -9.36
C LEU A 226 16.99 7.02 -10.03
N THR A 227 16.25 6.84 -11.11
CA THR A 227 15.56 7.92 -11.84
C THR A 227 14.24 8.29 -11.17
N ASP A 228 13.65 9.43 -11.51
CA ASP A 228 12.37 9.84 -10.92
C ASP A 228 11.22 8.88 -11.28
N GLU A 229 11.32 8.18 -12.41
CA GLU A 229 10.35 7.18 -12.87
C GLU A 229 10.48 5.85 -12.12
N THR A 230 11.70 5.47 -11.74
CA THR A 230 11.97 4.17 -11.09
C THR A 230 11.89 4.23 -9.57
N ILE A 231 12.06 5.42 -8.97
CA ILE A 231 12.01 5.62 -7.52
C ILE A 231 10.71 5.14 -6.88
N PRO A 232 9.51 5.49 -7.38
CA PRO A 232 8.27 5.05 -6.75
C PRO A 232 8.18 3.53 -6.67
N ALA A 233 8.45 2.83 -7.76
CA ALA A 233 8.43 1.36 -7.79
C ALA A 233 9.42 0.75 -6.80
N LYS A 234 10.66 1.24 -6.77
CA LYS A 234 11.69 0.77 -5.82
C LYS A 234 11.41 1.11 -4.37
N LEU A 235 10.81 2.26 -4.10
CA LEU A 235 10.36 2.63 -2.77
C LEU A 235 9.27 1.67 -2.28
N TRP A 236 8.27 1.36 -3.10
CA TRP A 236 7.19 0.47 -2.70
C TRP A 236 7.63 -1.00 -2.60
N GLU A 237 8.57 -1.44 -3.44
CA GLU A 237 9.28 -2.71 -3.28
C GLU A 237 9.95 -2.77 -1.89
N LEU A 238 10.68 -1.70 -1.52
CA LEU A 238 11.36 -1.60 -0.24
C LEU A 238 10.40 -1.64 0.94
N LEU A 239 9.34 -0.82 0.92
CA LEU A 239 8.35 -0.72 1.98
C LEU A 239 7.65 -2.07 2.25
N HIS A 240 7.27 -2.80 1.20
CA HIS A 240 6.62 -4.11 1.34
C HIS A 240 7.58 -5.19 1.84
N ASN A 241 8.82 -5.20 1.35
CA ASN A 241 9.84 -6.13 1.85
C ASN A 241 10.19 -5.86 3.32
N LEU A 242 10.24 -4.59 3.74
CA LEU A 242 10.40 -4.20 5.13
C LEU A 242 9.21 -4.66 5.98
N ALA A 243 7.98 -4.50 5.50
CA ALA A 243 6.78 -4.94 6.20
C ALA A 243 6.69 -6.46 6.38
N CYS A 244 7.18 -7.25 5.41
CA CYS A 244 7.35 -8.70 5.55
C CYS A 244 8.34 -9.07 6.67
N GLN A 245 9.24 -8.15 7.00
CA GLN A 245 10.15 -8.22 8.14
C GLN A 245 9.66 -7.35 9.29
N SER A 246 8.35 -7.12 9.44
CA SER A 246 7.71 -6.28 10.46
C SER A 246 8.46 -4.99 10.77
N PHE A 247 9.02 -4.36 9.75
CA PHE A 247 9.58 -3.02 9.80
C PHE A 247 8.62 -2.12 9.05
N TYR A 248 8.00 -1.19 9.77
CA TYR A 248 6.95 -0.33 9.26
C TYR A 248 7.44 1.11 9.25
N VAL A 249 7.01 1.88 8.25
CA VAL A 249 7.34 3.31 8.13
C VAL A 249 6.09 4.12 8.49
N GLN A 250 6.28 5.26 9.15
CA GLN A 250 5.17 6.15 9.53
C GLN A 250 5.53 7.63 9.35
N ASN A 251 4.49 8.45 9.26
CA ASN A 251 4.56 9.92 9.22
C ASN A 251 5.41 10.47 8.06
N SER A 252 5.28 9.90 6.88
CA SER A 252 6.13 10.18 5.72
C SER A 252 5.45 11.04 4.65
N ASN A 253 4.19 11.45 4.86
CA ASN A 253 3.44 12.31 3.93
C ASN A 253 4.06 13.69 3.64
N HIS A 254 4.99 14.16 4.47
CA HIS A 254 5.62 15.47 4.36
C HIS A 254 6.86 15.52 3.45
N ILE A 255 7.35 14.36 3.00
CA ILE A 255 8.53 14.22 2.15
C ILE A 255 8.20 13.45 0.86
N SER A 256 8.92 13.75 -0.22
CA SER A 256 8.79 13.07 -1.52
C SER A 256 9.29 11.63 -1.50
N ASP A 257 8.96 10.84 -2.53
CA ASP A 257 9.37 9.44 -2.67
C ASP A 257 10.90 9.32 -2.69
N ARG A 258 11.57 10.25 -3.39
CA ARG A 258 13.03 10.35 -3.45
C ARG A 258 13.65 10.65 -2.09
N GLU A 259 13.08 11.61 -1.36
CA GLU A 259 13.54 11.97 -0.01
C GLU A 259 13.30 10.84 0.98
N LEU A 260 12.14 10.18 0.93
CA LEU A 260 11.82 9.03 1.78
C LEU A 260 12.76 7.85 1.50
N TYR A 261 12.95 7.50 0.23
CA TYR A 261 13.89 6.44 -0.15
C TYR A 261 15.31 6.76 0.32
N ALA A 262 15.78 8.00 0.14
CA ALA A 262 17.09 8.43 0.59
C ALA A 262 17.25 8.41 2.12
N ALA A 263 16.21 8.80 2.86
CA ALA A 263 16.18 8.76 4.32
C ALA A 263 16.22 7.31 4.84
N LEU A 264 15.41 6.43 4.27
CA LEU A 264 15.43 5.00 4.58
C LEU A 264 16.78 4.38 4.23
N TRP A 265 17.33 4.67 3.06
CA TRP A 265 18.64 4.19 2.65
C TRP A 265 19.71 4.62 3.66
N THR A 266 19.83 5.91 3.94
CA THR A 266 20.93 6.45 4.74
C THR A 266 20.85 6.05 6.21
N ARG A 267 19.64 6.05 6.78
CA ARG A 267 19.41 5.83 8.21
C ARG A 267 18.55 4.61 8.47
N GLY A 268 17.32 4.56 7.97
CA GLY A 268 16.36 3.50 8.30
C GLY A 268 16.89 2.07 8.12
N LEU A 269 17.65 1.82 7.06
CA LEU A 269 18.21 0.52 6.70
C LEU A 269 19.57 0.22 7.35
N ARG A 270 20.30 1.27 7.77
CA ARG A 270 21.68 1.19 8.27
C ARG A 270 21.78 1.31 9.79
N ASP A 271 20.80 1.95 10.40
CA ASP A 271 20.61 2.00 11.84
C ASP A 271 20.10 0.63 12.32
N GLU A 272 20.49 0.24 13.53
CA GLU A 272 20.02 -1.01 14.11
C GLU A 272 18.54 -0.90 14.47
N ALA A 273 17.77 -1.93 14.15
CA ALA A 273 16.34 -2.03 14.44
C ALA A 273 16.02 -3.36 15.12
N LEU A 274 14.94 -3.37 15.91
CA LEU A 274 14.43 -4.60 16.52
C LEU A 274 13.52 -5.33 15.52
N LEU A 275 14.11 -6.16 14.66
CA LEU A 275 13.38 -6.91 13.63
C LEU A 275 12.64 -8.15 14.23
N PRO A 276 11.50 -8.58 13.67
CA PRO A 276 10.62 -9.64 14.18
C PRO A 276 11.24 -11.03 14.12
N GLY A 277 10.68 -11.94 14.91
CA GLY A 277 11.31 -13.21 15.32
C GLY A 277 11.78 -13.17 16.78
N ARG A 278 11.72 -11.98 17.42
CA ARG A 278 11.93 -11.78 18.87
C ARG A 278 10.76 -11.09 19.59
N SER A 279 9.74 -10.64 18.84
CA SER A 279 8.43 -10.25 19.37
C SER A 279 7.36 -11.06 18.62
N ARG A 280 6.39 -11.61 19.35
CA ARG A 280 5.35 -12.50 18.82
C ARG A 280 4.21 -11.73 18.13
N THR A 281 4.15 -10.41 18.35
CA THR A 281 3.07 -9.50 17.91
C THR A 281 3.54 -8.07 17.59
N GLY A 282 4.85 -7.79 17.62
CA GLY A 282 5.38 -6.43 17.47
C GLY A 282 6.38 -6.31 16.32
N GLY A 283 6.19 -5.27 15.51
CA GLY A 283 7.17 -4.79 14.55
C GLY A 283 7.92 -3.55 15.03
N TRP A 284 8.97 -3.20 14.30
CA TRP A 284 9.68 -1.94 14.45
C TRP A 284 9.00 -0.85 13.63
N PHE A 285 8.86 0.34 14.19
CA PHE A 285 8.30 1.49 13.50
C PHE A 285 9.39 2.54 13.29
N HIS A 286 9.72 2.82 12.03
CA HIS A 286 10.55 3.94 11.63
C HIS A 286 9.67 5.16 11.42
N ASP A 287 9.64 6.03 12.43
CA ASP A 287 8.95 7.30 12.37
C ASP A 287 9.86 8.36 11.72
N CYS A 288 9.47 8.85 10.54
CA CYS A 288 10.21 9.87 9.81
C CYS A 288 10.33 11.19 10.59
N ILE A 289 9.47 11.42 11.60
CA ILE A 289 9.51 12.56 12.51
C ILE A 289 9.73 12.17 13.98
N GLY A 290 10.18 10.94 14.27
CA GLY A 290 10.26 10.40 15.64
C GLY A 290 11.50 10.78 16.46
N SER A 291 12.37 11.69 15.98
CA SER A 291 13.62 12.04 16.68
C SER A 291 13.41 12.83 17.98
N GLY A 292 12.24 13.43 18.15
CA GLY A 292 11.94 14.34 19.28
C GLY A 292 12.67 15.68 19.21
N SER A 293 13.29 16.02 18.08
CA SER A 293 13.88 17.34 17.85
C SER A 293 12.80 18.42 17.68
N ASP A 294 13.13 19.67 17.99
CA ASP A 294 12.24 20.82 17.80
C ASP A 294 11.74 20.93 16.34
N GLU A 295 12.62 20.65 15.37
CA GLU A 295 12.28 20.61 13.94
C GLU A 295 11.20 19.56 13.64
N HIS A 296 11.36 18.35 14.16
CA HIS A 296 10.39 17.28 13.96
C HIS A 296 9.08 17.55 14.71
N SER A 297 9.12 18.16 15.89
CA SER A 297 7.91 18.61 16.59
C SER A 297 7.15 19.66 15.78
N GLN A 298 7.86 20.59 15.14
CA GLN A 298 7.26 21.58 14.25
C GLN A 298 6.66 20.92 12.98
N LEU A 299 7.32 19.91 12.40
CA LEU A 299 6.78 19.12 11.28
C LEU A 299 5.53 18.32 11.68
N TRP A 300 5.54 17.69 12.87
CA TRP A 300 4.38 17.00 13.44
C TRP A 300 3.18 17.94 13.55
N LEU A 301 3.37 19.09 14.20
CA LEU A 301 2.31 20.08 14.38
C LEU A 301 1.79 20.62 13.05
N ARG A 302 2.68 20.86 12.08
CA ARG A 302 2.32 21.41 10.76
C ARG A 302 1.49 20.44 9.92
N PHE A 303 1.87 19.16 9.87
CA PHE A 303 1.35 18.21 8.88
C PHE A 303 0.51 17.06 9.43
N HIS A 304 0.74 16.62 10.66
CA HIS A 304 0.21 15.34 11.18
C HIS A 304 -0.71 15.49 12.38
N ALA A 305 -0.46 16.49 13.24
CA ALA A 305 -1.20 16.68 14.46
C ALA A 305 -2.70 16.97 14.20
N THR A 306 -3.57 16.36 15.00
CA THR A 306 -4.98 16.69 15.10
C THR A 306 -5.17 18.08 15.71
N ASP A 307 -6.38 18.66 15.55
CA ASP A 307 -6.69 19.95 16.19
C ASP A 307 -6.64 19.86 17.72
N GLN A 308 -6.99 18.70 18.28
CA GLN A 308 -6.86 18.44 19.70
C GLN A 308 -5.40 18.49 20.15
N GLU A 309 -4.50 17.76 19.50
CA GLU A 309 -3.07 17.73 19.85
C GLU A 309 -2.43 19.11 19.71
N ARG A 310 -2.81 19.89 18.69
CA ARG A 310 -2.37 21.28 18.53
C ARG A 310 -2.86 22.18 19.67
N ALA A 311 -4.09 22.03 20.11
CA ALA A 311 -4.64 22.78 21.23
C ALA A 311 -3.96 22.42 22.57
N GLU A 312 -3.65 21.14 22.76
CA GLU A 312 -2.89 20.65 23.91
C GLU A 312 -1.46 21.21 23.93
N HIS A 313 -0.78 21.22 22.77
CA HIS A 313 0.55 21.82 22.62
C HIS A 313 0.53 23.30 22.95
N ALA A 314 -0.40 24.08 22.39
CA ALA A 314 -0.55 25.51 22.67
C ALA A 314 -0.80 25.81 24.17
N ARG A 315 -1.52 24.93 24.87
CA ARG A 315 -1.76 25.06 26.31
C ARG A 315 -0.51 24.78 27.12
N ARG A 316 0.27 23.78 26.70
CA ARG A 316 1.43 23.26 27.44
C ARG A 316 2.70 24.06 27.18
N TRP A 317 2.83 24.65 25.99
CA TRP A 317 3.93 25.53 25.58
C TRP A 317 3.39 26.83 24.96
N PRO A 318 2.88 27.78 25.77
CA PRO A 318 2.27 29.01 25.26
C PRO A 318 3.24 29.95 24.53
N ASP A 319 4.54 29.85 24.84
CA ASP A 319 5.59 30.68 24.26
C ASP A 319 6.18 30.09 22.96
N ASP A 320 5.82 28.86 22.59
CA ASP A 320 6.28 28.21 21.37
C ASP A 320 5.35 28.59 20.19
N PRO A 321 5.87 29.20 19.10
CA PRO A 321 5.04 29.57 17.98
C PRO A 321 4.42 28.34 17.32
N MET A 322 3.08 28.32 17.29
CA MET A 322 2.32 27.28 16.61
C MET A 322 2.44 27.44 15.09
N PRO A 323 3.02 26.46 14.35
CA PRO A 323 3.12 26.55 12.90
C PRO A 323 1.72 26.49 12.27
N PRO A 324 1.48 27.14 11.12
CA PRO A 324 0.22 27.00 10.40
C PRO A 324 -0.02 25.53 10.04
N ARG A 325 -1.28 25.08 10.15
CA ARG A 325 -1.67 23.73 9.72
C ARG A 325 -1.64 23.69 8.20
N GLU A 326 -1.00 22.68 7.63
CA GLU A 326 -0.92 22.49 6.18
C GLU A 326 -1.27 21.06 5.81
N LYS A 327 -1.90 20.89 4.64
CA LYS A 327 -2.11 19.55 4.07
C LYS A 327 -0.74 19.01 3.63
N PRO A 328 -0.39 17.77 3.99
CA PRO A 328 0.85 17.18 3.50
C PRO A 328 0.88 17.14 1.96
N PRO A 329 2.06 17.34 1.34
CA PRO A 329 2.21 17.31 -0.11
C PRO A 329 1.92 15.93 -0.73
N PHE A 330 2.08 14.85 0.05
CA PHE A 330 1.83 13.48 -0.41
C PHE A 330 0.76 12.81 0.45
N ASN A 331 0.04 11.86 -0.15
CA ASN A 331 -0.98 11.06 0.53
C ASN A 331 -0.62 9.57 0.45
N ARG A 332 0.47 9.19 1.13
CA ARG A 332 1.04 7.84 1.11
C ARG A 332 0.78 7.04 2.39
N ASP A 333 0.76 7.69 3.55
CA ASP A 333 0.80 7.03 4.87
C ASP A 333 -0.41 6.12 5.11
N TRP A 334 -1.55 6.43 4.50
CA TRP A 334 -2.72 5.55 4.59
C TRP A 334 -2.51 4.24 3.83
N ARG A 335 -1.79 4.26 2.69
CA ARG A 335 -1.46 3.09 1.84
C ARG A 335 -0.23 2.31 2.31
N LEU A 336 0.54 2.82 3.27
CA LEU A 336 1.72 2.12 3.75
C LEU A 336 1.32 0.75 4.32
N PRO A 337 2.13 -0.29 4.10
CA PRO A 337 1.84 -1.60 4.67
C PRO A 337 1.73 -1.50 6.19
N LYS A 338 0.56 -1.85 6.71
CA LYS A 338 0.30 -1.91 8.15
C LYS A 338 0.59 -3.32 8.64
N GLY A 339 1.11 -3.44 9.87
CA GLY A 339 1.28 -4.74 10.49
C GLY A 339 -0.06 -5.44 10.72
N PRO A 340 -0.06 -6.77 10.98
CA PRO A 340 -1.25 -7.45 11.46
C PRO A 340 -1.60 -6.86 12.83
N PHE A 341 -2.60 -5.97 12.88
CA PHE A 341 -3.14 -5.41 14.12
C PHE A 341 -4.40 -6.16 14.51
#